data_AF-A0A845DT69-F1
#
_entry.id   AF-A0A845DT69-F1
#
_cell.length_a   1.000
_cell.length_b   1.000
_cell.length_c   1.000
_cell.angle_alpha   90.00
_cell.angle_beta   90.00
_cell.angle_gamma   90.00
#
_symmetry.space_group_name_H-M   'P 1'
#
loop_
_entity.id
_entity.type
_entity.pdbx_description
1 polymer ?
#
loop_
_entity_poly.entity_id
_entity_poly.type
_entity_poly.pdbx_seq_one_letter_code
_entity_poly.pdbx_strand_id
1 'polypeptide(L)' 'MKKGTKDGLLAAFVFAIFSILFGYFIYGEIEWPIVIGLTIGGFISWYFIFPVIEKRGRREKS' A
#
# COMPACT_ATOMS: atom_id res chain seq x y z
N MET A 1 -18.53 -1.19 -2.93
CA MET A 1 -17.29 -0.38 -2.80
C MET A 1 -16.68 -0.20 -4.19
N LYS A 2 -16.07 0.95 -4.50
CA LYS A 2 -15.36 1.16 -5.77
C LYS A 2 -14.12 0.24 -5.81
N LYS A 3 -13.74 -0.27 -6.99
CA LYS A 3 -12.60 -1.18 -7.18
C LYS A 3 -11.31 -0.64 -6.53
N GLY A 4 -11.00 0.64 -6.77
CA GLY A 4 -9.84 1.31 -6.16
C GLY A 4 -9.86 1.32 -4.63
N THR A 5 -11.03 1.46 -3.99
CA THR A 5 -11.14 1.38 -2.52
C THR A 5 -10.82 -0.02 -2.02
N LYS A 6 -11.28 -1.07 -2.72
CA LYS A 6 -11.02 -2.46 -2.34
C LYS A 6 -9.53 -2.79 -2.48
N ASP A 7 -8.93 -2.40 -3.60
CA ASP A 7 -7.53 -2.66 -3.90
C ASP A 7 -6.61 -1.84 -2.97
N GLY A 8 -6.97 -0.60 -2.65
CA GLY A 8 -6.29 0.22 -1.64
C GLY A 8 -6.36 -0.39 -0.25
N LEU A 9 -7.51 -0.90 0.18
CA LEU A 9 -7.66 -1.54 1.49
C LEU A 9 -6.80 -2.82 1.59
N LEU A 10 -6.76 -3.60 0.51
CA LEU A 10 -5.91 -4.80 0.43
C LEU A 10 -4.42 -4.42 0.50
N ALA A 11 -4.00 -3.38 -0.24
CA ALA A 11 -2.63 -2.90 -0.18
C ALA A 11 -2.27 -2.44 1.24
N ALA A 12 -3.11 -1.64 1.89
CA ALA A 12 -2.91 -1.20 3.27
C ALA A 12 -2.70 -2.37 4.23
N PHE A 13 -3.55 -3.40 4.12
CA PHE A 13 -3.46 -4.60 4.95
C PHE A 13 -2.16 -5.37 4.72
N VAL A 14 -1.74 -5.52 3.46
CA VAL A 14 -0.47 -6.15 3.10
C VAL A 14 0.70 -5.36 3.70
N PHE A 15 0.73 -4.03 3.52
CA PHE A 15 1.79 -3.18 4.08
C PHE A 15 1.82 -3.20 5.62
N ALA A 16 0.66 -3.26 6.28
CA ALA A 16 0.57 -3.39 7.73
C ALA A 16 1.21 -4.69 8.22
N ILE A 17 0.83 -5.83 7.61
CA ILE A 17 1.39 -7.15 7.94
C ILE A 17 2.89 -7.17 7.69
N PHE A 18 3.34 -6.71 6.51
CA PHE A 18 4.75 -6.68 6.19
C PHE A 18 5.54 -5.82 7.18
N SER A 19 5.04 -4.64 7.54
CA SER A 19 5.71 -3.75 8.49
C SER A 19 5.83 -4.37 9.88
N ILE A 20 4.77 -5.03 10.38
CA ILE A 20 4.80 -5.73 11.66
C ILE A 20 5.80 -6.89 11.63
N LEU A 21 5.78 -7.71 10.58
CA LEU A 21 6.72 -8.82 10.44
C LEU A 21 8.16 -8.32 10.35
N PHE A 22 8.41 -7.26 9.58
CA PHE A 22 9.75 -6.69 9.44
C PHE A 22 10.24 -6.08 10.75
N GLY A 23 9.40 -5.32 11.46
CA GLY A 23 9.69 -4.81 12.80
C GLY A 23 10.06 -5.93 13.76
N TYR A 24 9.21 -6.95 13.85
CA TYR A 24 9.41 -8.08 14.76
C TYR A 24 10.65 -8.92 14.43
N PHE A 25 10.86 -9.31 13.17
CA PHE A 25 11.92 -10.25 12.80
C PHE A 25 13.28 -9.60 12.56
N ILE A 26 13.34 -8.33 12.12
CA ILE A 26 14.60 -7.69 11.73
C ILE A 26 15.07 -6.70 12.78
N TYR A 27 14.18 -5.86 13.29
CA TYR A 27 14.55 -4.84 14.28
C TYR A 27 14.36 -5.31 15.72
N GLY A 28 13.58 -6.36 15.95
CA GLY A 28 13.27 -6.89 17.28
C GLY A 28 12.26 -6.05 18.05
N GLU A 29 11.72 -4.99 17.44
CA GLU A 29 10.70 -4.12 18.01
C GLU A 29 9.70 -3.65 16.94
N ILE A 30 8.46 -3.40 17.35
CA ILE A 30 7.41 -2.92 16.46
C ILE A 30 7.28 -1.40 16.63
N GLU A 31 7.85 -0.66 15.68
CA GLU A 31 7.66 0.79 15.59
C GLU A 31 6.28 1.12 14.99
N TRP A 32 5.28 1.27 15.86
CA TRP A 32 3.92 1.64 15.47
C TRP A 32 3.81 2.86 14.54
N PRO A 33 4.62 3.94 14.68
CA PRO A 33 4.61 5.05 13.73
C PRO A 33 4.93 4.60 12.30
N ILE A 34 5.89 3.68 12.13
CA ILE A 34 6.26 3.12 10.82
C ILE A 34 5.12 2.23 10.29
N VAL A 35 4.51 1.39 11.13
CA VAL A 35 3.36 0.55 10.73
C VAL A 35 2.22 1.41 10.21
N ILE A 36 1.84 2.46 10.95
CA ILE A 36 0.77 3.39 10.57
C ILE A 36 1.14 4.11 9.27
N GLY A 37 2.35 4.65 9.18
CA GLY A 37 2.84 5.35 7.99
C GLY A 37 2.82 4.49 6.74
N LEU A 38 3.33 3.25 6.82
CA LEU A 38 3.33 2.31 5.69
C LEU A 38 1.93 1.82 5.33
N THR A 39 1.05 1.62 6.31
CA THR A 39 -0.35 1.22 6.06
C THR A 39 -1.11 2.32 5.30
N ILE A 40 -1.03 3.56 5.76
CA ILE A 40 -1.68 4.71 5.11
C ILE A 40 -1.02 4.98 3.74
N GLY A 41 0.31 4.95 3.67
CA GLY A 41 1.06 5.12 2.44
C GLY A 41 0.72 4.07 1.39
N GLY A 42 0.57 2.81 1.80
CA GLY A 42 0.13 1.70 0.96
C GLY A 42 -1.27 1.92 0.39
N PHE A 43 -2.22 2.35 1.23
CA PHE A 43 -3.57 2.69 0.79
C PHE A 43 -3.57 3.82 -0.25
N ILE A 44 -2.93 4.94 0.07
CA ILE A 44 -2.90 6.13 -0.79
C ILE A 44 -2.22 5.81 -2.13
N SER A 45 -1.11 5.08 -2.10
CA SER A 45 -0.37 4.69 -3.30
C SER A 45 -1.23 3.84 -4.23
N TRP A 46 -1.94 2.83 -3.70
CA TRP A 46 -2.79 1.98 -4.52
C TRP A 46 -4.06 2.67 -4.99
N TYR A 47 -4.63 3.56 -4.16
CA TYR A 47 -5.87 4.24 -4.47
C TYR A 47 -5.70 5.37 -5.49
N PHE A 48 -4.59 6.12 -5.44
CA PHE A 48 -4.37 7.29 -6.30
C PHE A 48 -3.29 7.09 -7.36
N ILE A 49 -2.15 6.47 -7.02
CA ILE A 49 -0.99 6.40 -7.92
C ILE A 49 -1.20 5.30 -8.96
N PHE A 50 -1.58 4.10 -8.53
CA PHE A 50 -1.77 2.95 -9.43
C PHE A 50 -2.79 3.20 -10.57
N PRO A 51 -3.96 3.82 -10.31
CA PRO A 51 -4.91 4.14 -11.38
C PRO A 51 -4.37 5.16 -12.39
N VAL A 52 -3.50 6.07 -11.95
CA VAL A 52 -2.85 7.04 -12.84
C VAL A 52 -1.82 6.33 -13.72
N ILE A 53 -1.02 5.42 -13.15
CA ILE A 53 -0.07 4.59 -13.88
C ILE A 53 -0.79 3.72 -14.91
N GLU A 54 -1.88 3.03 -14.51
CA GLU A 54 -2.66 2.18 -15.40
C GLU A 54 -3.24 2.95 -16.59
N LYS A 55 -3.74 4.18 -16.35
CA LYS A 55 -4.24 5.06 -17.43
C LYS A 55 -3.14 5.50 -18.39
N ARG A 56 -1.93 5.79 -17.89
CA ARG A 56 -0.79 6.18 -18.75
C ARG A 56 -0.30 5.00 -19.59
N GLY A 57 -0.08 3.84 -18.99
CA GLY A 57 0.37 2.65 -19.72
C GLY A 57 -0.63 2.16 -20.77
N ARG A 58 -1.93 2.46 -20.61
CA ARG A 58 -2.95 2.12 -21.61
C ARG A 58 -2.97 3.10 -22.81
N ARG A 59 -2.57 4.37 -22.62
CA ARG A 59 -2.42 5.34 -23.72
C ARG A 59 -1.18 5.10 -24.56
N GLU A 60 -0.12 4.60 -23.96
CA GLU A 60 1.16 4.34 -24.64
C GLU A 60 1.13 3.09 -25.54
N LYS A 61 0.12 2.24 -25.38
CA LYS A 61 -0.12 1.04 -26.20
C LYS A 61 -1.17 1.23 -27.32
N SER A 62 -1.74 2.43 -27.46
CA SER A 62 -2.72 2.79 -28.50
C SER A 62 -2.09 3.68 -29.54
#